data_AF-A0A349ZNZ8-F1
#
_entry.id   AF-A0A349ZNZ8-F1
#
_cell.length_a   1.000
_cell.length_b   1.000
_cell.length_c   1.000
_cell.angle_alpha   90.00
_cell.angle_beta   90.00
_cell.angle_gamma   90.00
#
_symmetry.space_group_name_H-M   'P 1'
#
loop_
_entity.id
_entity.type
_entity.pdbx_description
1 polymer ?
#
loop_
_entity_poly.entity_id
_entity_poly.type
_entity_poly.pdbx_seq_one_letter_code
_entity_poly.pdbx_strand_id
1 'polypeptide(L)'
;MKKNHNGSIFLFLFHCVVYVLFFLFSFTQTDPNLTILNHPVWMEFQQFFWQIGYHQRPLATALYVVLVALLFVDYGLLLNHASEKIKRVALFFSIFILLISYPLFSHDIFNYMFNARMVVQYGVNPHTHTALEFSNDLWTRFMHNTHTSAPYGYAWTAFSLIPYVLGIGKFLLTLLTFKLFSLAGLLLLLWTQRKENYWWSFALHPLVLVETIAVGHNDAWMMFLWFFGVVLIQKNVRMKIVGVISILFSLFIKYATILIIPVELFRTRSKFFQQYYAEISAGMLSLLLLHPRTQWFYPWYLIWALSFLPSIHVRWVRALLFSAGLASMFRYAPYFFTGNYTDSSVFVQQSISIGGTFTIFMIWTSLSWLHGRMRK
;
A
#
# COMPACT_ATOMS: atom_id res chain seq x y z
N MET A 1 -14.38 24.27 -24.13
CA MET A 1 -12.92 24.54 -24.16
C MET A 1 -12.18 23.28 -24.63
N LYS A 2 -11.54 23.32 -25.81
CA LYS A 2 -10.64 22.24 -26.26
C LYS A 2 -9.53 22.08 -25.23
N LYS A 3 -9.53 21.01 -24.43
CA LYS A 3 -8.41 20.69 -23.53
C LYS A 3 -7.15 20.56 -24.39
N ASN A 4 -6.15 21.38 -24.09
CA ASN A 4 -4.89 21.48 -24.82
C ASN A 4 -4.22 20.09 -24.90
N HIS A 5 -4.24 19.47 -26.08
CA HIS A 5 -3.86 18.06 -26.27
C HIS A 5 -2.39 17.81 -25.89
N ASN A 6 -1.53 18.80 -26.18
CA ASN A 6 -0.10 18.75 -25.90
C ASN A 6 0.20 18.67 -24.40
N GLY A 7 -0.56 19.40 -23.56
CA GLY A 7 -0.39 19.35 -22.10
C GLY A 7 -0.75 17.99 -21.50
N SER A 8 -1.72 17.29 -22.08
CA SER A 8 -2.11 15.95 -21.62
C SER A 8 -1.06 14.88 -21.91
N ILE A 9 -0.36 14.99 -23.05
CA ILE A 9 0.71 14.07 -23.43
C ILE A 9 1.93 14.28 -22.53
N PHE A 10 2.31 15.54 -22.29
CA PHE A 10 3.44 15.86 -21.40
C PHE A 10 3.23 15.30 -19.98
N LEU A 11 2.02 15.42 -19.42
CA LEU A 11 1.69 14.84 -18.12
C LEU A 11 1.86 13.31 -18.10
N PHE A 12 1.42 12.62 -19.15
CA PHE A 12 1.60 11.17 -19.24
C PHE A 12 3.08 10.77 -19.38
N LEU A 13 3.86 11.50 -20.18
CA LEU A 13 5.29 11.23 -20.32
C LEU A 13 6.05 11.46 -19.00
N PHE A 14 5.72 12.53 -18.28
CA PHE A 14 6.26 12.78 -16.94
C PHE A 14 5.94 11.62 -15.98
N HIS A 15 4.68 11.19 -15.95
CA HIS A 15 4.24 10.03 -15.18
C HIS A 15 5.05 8.77 -15.52
N CYS A 16 5.23 8.48 -16.82
CA CYS A 16 6.01 7.34 -17.26
C CYS A 16 7.45 7.37 -16.75
N VAL A 17 8.12 8.53 -16.85
CA VAL A 17 9.48 8.71 -16.35
C VAL A 17 9.54 8.46 -14.84
N VAL A 18 8.63 9.04 -14.05
CA VAL A 18 8.62 8.88 -12.60
C VAL A 18 8.46 7.41 -12.19
N TYR A 19 7.54 6.67 -12.81
CA TYR A 19 7.34 5.26 -12.48
C TYR A 19 8.48 4.35 -12.96
N VAL A 20 9.11 4.65 -14.11
CA VAL A 20 10.32 3.95 -14.56
C VAL A 20 11.48 4.19 -13.59
N LEU A 21 11.66 5.42 -13.10
CA LEU A 21 12.65 5.72 -12.07
C LEU A 21 12.38 4.94 -10.78
N PHE A 22 11.11 4.82 -10.37
CA PHE A 22 10.73 3.98 -9.23
C PHE A 22 11.07 2.50 -9.45
N PHE A 23 10.73 1.96 -10.62
CA PHE A 23 11.06 0.58 -10.97
C PHE A 23 12.56 0.33 -10.90
N LEU A 24 13.38 1.19 -11.49
CA LEU A 24 14.84 1.09 -11.41
C LEU A 24 15.33 1.17 -9.96
N PHE A 25 14.85 2.17 -9.21
CA PHE A 25 15.22 2.36 -7.81
C PHE A 25 14.86 1.16 -6.92
N SER A 26 13.79 0.43 -7.24
CA SER A 26 13.36 -0.74 -6.47
C SER A 26 14.42 -1.83 -6.37
N PHE A 27 15.29 -1.97 -7.37
CA PHE A 27 16.38 -2.96 -7.38
C PHE A 27 17.57 -2.59 -6.50
N THR A 28 17.59 -1.39 -5.91
CA THR A 28 18.63 -1.00 -4.94
C THR A 28 18.57 -1.82 -3.65
N GLN A 29 17.40 -2.41 -3.34
CA GLN A 29 17.15 -3.18 -2.12
C GLN A 29 16.88 -4.67 -2.40
N THR A 30 17.17 -5.17 -3.61
CA THR A 30 17.05 -6.60 -3.90
C THR A 30 17.97 -7.39 -2.97
N ASP A 31 17.47 -8.48 -2.38
CA ASP A 31 18.30 -9.36 -1.55
C ASP A 31 19.50 -9.89 -2.36
N PRO A 32 20.75 -9.75 -1.87
CA PRO A 32 21.95 -10.30 -2.53
C PRO A 32 21.88 -11.80 -2.85
N ASN A 33 21.11 -12.57 -2.09
CA ASN A 33 20.91 -14.00 -2.28
C ASN A 33 19.81 -14.32 -3.32
N LEU A 34 19.08 -13.32 -3.81
CA LEU A 34 18.04 -13.49 -4.82
C LEU A 34 18.56 -13.17 -6.22
N THR A 35 18.95 -14.20 -6.96
CA THR A 35 19.25 -14.07 -8.39
C THR A 35 17.96 -14.23 -9.21
N ILE A 36 17.37 -13.11 -9.65
CA ILE A 36 16.13 -13.10 -10.45
C ILE A 36 16.37 -13.69 -11.84
N LEU A 37 17.47 -13.31 -12.51
CA LEU A 37 17.89 -13.86 -13.80
C LEU A 37 19.37 -14.22 -13.75
N ASN A 38 19.71 -15.44 -14.16
CA ASN A 38 21.10 -15.88 -14.27
C ASN A 38 21.66 -15.50 -15.66
N HIS A 39 21.88 -14.21 -15.89
CA HIS A 39 22.42 -13.67 -17.15
C HIS A 39 23.45 -12.56 -16.88
N PRO A 40 24.59 -12.49 -17.59
CA PRO A 40 25.65 -11.51 -17.30
C PRO A 40 25.16 -10.06 -17.27
N VAL A 41 24.37 -9.64 -18.26
CA VAL A 41 23.79 -8.29 -18.32
C VAL A 41 22.87 -8.00 -17.12
N TRP A 42 22.14 -9.00 -16.65
CA TRP A 42 21.31 -8.83 -15.45
C TRP A 42 22.18 -8.68 -14.20
N MET A 43 23.27 -9.43 -14.10
CA MET A 43 24.18 -9.33 -12.97
C MET A 43 24.89 -7.98 -12.93
N GLU A 44 25.34 -7.45 -14.06
CA GLU A 44 25.89 -6.10 -14.17
C GLU A 44 24.87 -5.04 -13.74
N PHE A 45 23.64 -5.15 -14.23
CA PHE A 45 22.52 -4.29 -13.82
C PHE A 45 22.29 -4.35 -12.30
N GLN A 46 22.18 -5.54 -11.73
CA GLN A 46 21.90 -5.72 -10.30
C GLN A 46 23.06 -5.25 -9.43
N GLN A 47 24.32 -5.49 -9.85
CA GLN A 47 25.51 -4.98 -9.17
C GLN A 47 25.53 -3.45 -9.14
N PHE A 48 25.20 -2.79 -10.26
CA PHE A 48 25.10 -1.34 -10.31
C PHE A 48 24.11 -0.78 -9.27
N PHE A 49 22.90 -1.37 -9.18
CA PHE A 49 21.92 -0.92 -8.19
C PHE A 49 22.29 -1.28 -6.75
N TRP A 50 22.99 -2.39 -6.51
CA TRP A 50 23.55 -2.70 -5.19
C TRP A 50 24.64 -1.73 -4.75
N GLN A 51 25.49 -1.26 -5.68
CA GLN A 51 26.46 -0.21 -5.37
C GLN A 51 25.78 1.06 -4.85
N ILE A 52 24.66 1.45 -5.46
CA ILE A 52 23.87 2.58 -4.99
C ILE A 52 23.24 2.27 -3.63
N GLY A 53 22.49 1.16 -3.53
CA GLY A 53 21.66 0.85 -2.37
C GLY A 53 22.40 0.48 -1.09
N TYR A 54 23.47 -0.32 -1.20
CA TYR A 54 24.20 -0.84 -0.04
C TYR A 54 25.51 -0.09 0.24
N HIS A 55 26.17 0.45 -0.79
CA HIS A 55 27.48 1.10 -0.64
C HIS A 55 27.43 2.64 -0.70
N GLN A 56 26.41 3.23 -1.33
CA GLN A 56 26.24 4.69 -1.45
C GLN A 56 24.92 5.16 -0.80
N ARG A 57 24.70 4.75 0.45
CA ARG A 57 23.47 5.03 1.20
C ARG A 57 23.00 6.50 1.22
N PRO A 58 23.88 7.50 1.37
CA PRO A 58 23.46 8.91 1.27
C PRO A 58 22.88 9.26 -0.11
N LEU A 59 23.47 8.73 -1.19
CA LEU A 59 22.96 8.92 -2.55
C LEU A 59 21.61 8.19 -2.72
N ALA A 60 21.51 6.93 -2.28
CA ALA A 60 20.25 6.18 -2.33
C ALA A 60 19.12 6.92 -1.59
N THR A 61 19.43 7.51 -0.42
CA THR A 61 18.49 8.30 0.36
C THR A 61 18.05 9.57 -0.37
N ALA A 62 19.00 10.30 -0.96
CA ALA A 62 18.69 11.52 -1.72
C ALA A 62 17.81 11.20 -2.95
N LEU A 63 18.18 10.16 -3.71
CA LEU A 63 17.38 9.68 -4.85
C LEU A 63 15.98 9.25 -4.40
N TYR A 64 15.86 8.56 -3.27
CA TYR A 64 14.59 8.15 -2.69
C TYR A 64 13.70 9.36 -2.34
N VAL A 65 14.24 10.35 -1.64
CA VAL A 65 13.50 11.56 -1.24
C VAL A 65 13.01 12.32 -2.47
N VAL A 66 13.86 12.50 -3.48
CA VAL A 66 13.46 13.13 -4.74
C VAL A 66 12.37 12.33 -5.44
N LEU A 67 12.51 11.00 -5.49
CA LEU A 67 11.53 10.11 -6.13
C LEU A 67 10.16 10.18 -5.44
N VAL A 68 10.09 10.16 -4.10
CA VAL A 68 8.84 10.33 -3.35
C VAL A 68 8.20 11.70 -3.65
N ALA A 69 9.00 12.77 -3.68
CA ALA A 69 8.50 14.09 -4.05
C ALA A 69 7.93 14.09 -5.48
N LEU A 70 8.64 13.51 -6.44
CA LEU A 70 8.19 13.40 -7.84
C LEU A 70 6.89 12.58 -7.96
N LEU A 71 6.76 11.47 -7.24
CA LEU A 71 5.54 10.65 -7.22
C LEU A 71 4.31 11.46 -6.77
N PHE A 72 4.45 12.26 -5.71
CA PHE A 72 3.32 13.07 -5.22
C PHE A 72 3.06 14.33 -6.05
N VAL A 73 4.10 14.92 -6.66
CA VAL A 73 3.94 15.99 -7.66
C VAL A 73 3.17 15.45 -8.88
N ASP A 74 3.60 14.31 -9.43
CA ASP A 74 2.92 13.64 -10.55
C ASP A 74 1.46 13.33 -10.22
N TYR A 75 1.21 12.71 -9.07
CA TYR A 75 -0.14 12.43 -8.58
C TYR A 75 -1.00 13.70 -8.49
N GLY A 76 -0.48 14.79 -7.92
CA GLY A 76 -1.17 16.07 -7.85
C GLY A 76 -1.46 16.68 -9.24
N LEU A 77 -0.51 16.58 -10.17
CA LEU A 77 -0.68 17.04 -11.54
C LEU A 77 -1.75 16.23 -12.27
N LEU A 78 -1.75 14.90 -12.14
CA LEU A 78 -2.73 14.02 -12.75
C LEU A 78 -4.14 14.31 -12.22
N LEU A 79 -4.31 14.46 -10.90
CA LEU A 79 -5.62 14.72 -10.31
C LEU A 79 -6.24 16.02 -10.83
N ASN A 80 -5.44 17.09 -10.87
CA ASN A 80 -5.92 18.45 -11.13
C ASN A 80 -5.99 18.82 -12.62
N HIS A 81 -5.10 18.25 -13.45
CA HIS A 81 -4.91 18.72 -14.83
C HIS A 81 -5.16 17.62 -15.88
N ALA A 82 -5.04 16.34 -15.54
CA ALA A 82 -5.19 15.28 -16.52
C ALA A 82 -6.67 15.02 -16.88
N SER A 83 -6.90 14.61 -18.13
CA SER A 83 -8.19 14.07 -18.54
C SER A 83 -8.42 12.66 -17.98
N GLU A 84 -9.68 12.22 -17.91
CA GLU A 84 -10.06 10.86 -17.53
C GLU A 84 -9.32 9.78 -18.33
N LYS A 85 -9.13 10.01 -19.64
CA LYS A 85 -8.38 9.11 -20.50
C LYS A 85 -6.93 8.97 -20.03
N ILE A 86 -6.25 10.08 -19.75
CA ILE A 86 -4.86 10.08 -19.28
C ILE A 86 -4.75 9.42 -17.91
N LYS A 87 -5.67 9.71 -16.97
CA LYS A 87 -5.71 9.05 -15.65
C LYS A 87 -5.80 7.52 -15.77
N ARG A 88 -6.62 7.00 -16.69
CA ARG A 88 -6.76 5.56 -16.94
C ARG A 88 -5.48 4.94 -17.51
N VAL A 89 -4.86 5.60 -18.50
CA VAL A 89 -3.63 5.10 -19.12
C VAL A 89 -2.46 5.17 -18.12
N ALA A 90 -2.36 6.25 -17.34
CA ALA A 90 -1.40 6.39 -16.25
C ALA A 90 -1.58 5.28 -15.21
N LEU A 91 -2.81 5.01 -14.75
CA LEU A 91 -3.09 3.90 -13.83
C LEU A 91 -2.66 2.55 -14.40
N PHE A 92 -2.99 2.26 -15.67
CA PHE A 92 -2.58 1.00 -16.31
C PHE A 92 -1.06 0.88 -16.42
N PHE A 93 -0.38 1.96 -16.82
CA PHE A 93 1.07 2.01 -16.89
C PHE A 93 1.72 1.79 -15.51
N SER A 94 1.22 2.50 -14.48
CA SER A 94 1.65 2.33 -13.10
C SER A 94 1.53 0.88 -12.64
N ILE A 95 0.38 0.24 -12.88
CA ILE A 95 0.14 -1.17 -12.52
C ILE A 95 1.18 -2.07 -13.19
N PHE A 96 1.38 -1.92 -14.50
CA PHE A 96 2.34 -2.74 -15.24
C PHE A 96 3.76 -2.60 -14.69
N ILE A 97 4.23 -1.36 -14.52
CA ILE A 97 5.57 -1.08 -14.01
C ILE A 97 5.75 -1.58 -12.57
N LEU A 98 4.77 -1.35 -11.69
CA LEU A 98 4.86 -1.78 -10.30
C LEU A 98 4.82 -3.30 -10.12
N LEU A 99 4.12 -4.04 -11.00
CA LEU A 99 4.11 -5.51 -10.95
C LEU A 99 5.51 -6.10 -11.13
N ILE A 100 6.33 -5.48 -11.99
CA ILE A 100 7.70 -5.92 -12.28
C ILE A 100 8.76 -5.30 -11.34
N SER A 101 8.42 -4.27 -10.56
CA SER A 101 9.30 -3.67 -9.55
C SER A 101 9.57 -4.61 -8.37
N TYR A 102 10.74 -4.53 -7.73
CA TYR A 102 11.06 -5.31 -6.52
C TYR A 102 10.29 -4.79 -5.27
N PRO A 103 9.84 -5.66 -4.33
CA PRO A 103 9.18 -5.27 -3.09
C PRO A 103 10.15 -4.62 -2.08
N LEU A 104 10.62 -3.40 -2.38
CA LEU A 104 11.73 -2.76 -1.66
C LEU A 104 11.44 -2.31 -0.22
N PHE A 105 10.17 -2.14 0.18
CA PHE A 105 9.83 -1.54 1.48
C PHE A 105 9.50 -2.55 2.58
N SER A 106 9.11 -3.78 2.21
CA SER A 106 8.73 -4.82 3.16
C SER A 106 8.95 -6.21 2.60
N HIS A 107 9.28 -7.15 3.50
CA HIS A 107 9.46 -8.57 3.19
C HIS A 107 8.20 -9.40 3.49
N ASP A 108 7.09 -8.75 3.80
CA ASP A 108 5.81 -9.39 4.10
C ASP A 108 5.36 -10.37 3.02
N ILE A 109 5.60 -10.06 1.74
CA ILE A 109 5.25 -10.96 0.64
C ILE A 109 5.97 -12.30 0.74
N PHE A 110 7.25 -12.32 1.15
CA PHE A 110 8.00 -13.55 1.38
C PHE A 110 7.48 -14.30 2.60
N ASN A 111 7.06 -13.59 3.66
CA ASN A 111 6.37 -14.19 4.79
C ASN A 111 5.03 -14.82 4.38
N TYR A 112 4.25 -14.19 3.50
CA TYR A 112 2.99 -14.76 2.99
C TYR A 112 3.23 -16.03 2.19
N MET A 113 4.23 -16.01 1.30
CA MET A 113 4.63 -17.17 0.51
C MET A 113 5.06 -18.33 1.40
N PHE A 114 5.87 -18.07 2.43
CA PHE A 114 6.36 -19.11 3.32
C PHE A 114 5.27 -19.64 4.26
N ASN A 115 4.37 -18.77 4.77
CA ASN A 115 3.23 -19.22 5.56
C ASN A 115 2.31 -20.15 4.77
N ALA A 116 2.09 -19.87 3.47
CA ALA A 116 1.34 -20.78 2.61
C ALA A 116 2.11 -22.10 2.35
N ARG A 117 3.43 -22.01 2.19
CA ARG A 117 4.32 -23.18 2.07
C ARG A 117 4.28 -24.08 3.29
N MET A 118 4.26 -23.51 4.50
CA MET A 118 4.09 -24.24 5.76
C MET A 118 2.82 -25.09 5.76
N VAL A 119 1.71 -24.54 5.26
CA VAL A 119 0.45 -25.27 5.14
C VAL A 119 0.55 -26.37 4.08
N VAL A 120 0.96 -26.03 2.85
CA VAL A 120 0.87 -26.94 1.70
C VAL A 120 1.95 -28.02 1.68
N GLN A 121 3.20 -27.66 1.99
CA GLN A 121 4.32 -28.59 1.90
C GLN A 121 4.59 -29.34 3.20
N TYR A 122 4.38 -28.68 4.34
CA TYR A 122 4.73 -29.24 5.64
C TYR A 122 3.51 -29.70 6.44
N GLY A 123 2.28 -29.32 6.03
CA GLY A 123 1.05 -29.68 6.74
C GLY A 123 0.95 -29.04 8.12
N VAL A 124 1.70 -27.96 8.39
CA VAL A 124 1.75 -27.31 9.70
C VAL A 124 1.00 -25.98 9.69
N ASN A 125 0.56 -25.57 10.88
CA ASN A 125 -0.16 -24.32 11.06
C ASN A 125 0.83 -23.14 11.27
N PRO A 126 0.87 -22.14 10.36
CA PRO A 126 1.78 -21.00 10.50
C PRO A 126 1.41 -20.05 11.65
N HIS A 127 0.25 -20.23 12.30
CA HIS A 127 -0.11 -19.49 13.51
C HIS A 127 0.45 -20.11 14.80
N THR A 128 0.99 -21.33 14.75
CA THR A 128 1.59 -22.01 15.92
C THR A 128 3.04 -22.41 15.69
N HIS A 129 3.50 -22.45 14.43
CA HIS A 129 4.87 -22.73 14.04
C HIS A 129 5.52 -21.51 13.38
N THR A 130 6.84 -21.47 13.42
CA THR A 130 7.65 -20.40 12.84
C THR A 130 8.45 -20.90 11.63
N ALA A 131 8.85 -20.00 10.75
CA ALA A 131 9.66 -20.38 9.58
C ALA A 131 11.08 -20.84 9.95
N LEU A 132 11.60 -20.40 11.11
CA LEU A 132 12.91 -20.79 11.62
C LEU A 132 13.03 -22.30 11.87
N GLU A 133 11.93 -22.98 12.18
CA GLU A 133 11.87 -24.44 12.33
C GLU A 133 12.16 -25.18 11.00
N PHE A 134 12.09 -24.47 9.88
CA PHE A 134 12.33 -24.98 8.53
C PHE A 134 13.55 -24.33 7.88
N SER A 135 14.59 -24.01 8.66
CA SER A 135 15.79 -23.28 8.22
C SER A 135 16.56 -23.92 7.06
N ASN A 136 16.40 -25.23 6.82
CA ASN A 136 16.96 -25.93 5.67
C ASN A 136 16.25 -25.60 4.34
N ASP A 137 15.03 -25.03 4.40
CA ASP A 137 14.29 -24.60 3.23
C ASP A 137 14.88 -23.31 2.67
N LEU A 138 15.30 -23.34 1.40
CA LEU A 138 15.96 -22.22 0.74
C LEU A 138 15.10 -20.94 0.67
N TRP A 139 13.76 -21.05 0.77
CA TRP A 139 12.87 -19.89 0.71
C TRP A 139 12.96 -19.01 1.96
N THR A 140 13.44 -19.57 3.08
CA THR A 140 13.65 -18.80 4.33
C THR A 140 14.69 -17.70 4.18
N ARG A 141 15.60 -17.80 3.20
CA ARG A 141 16.67 -16.84 2.94
C ARG A 141 16.18 -15.44 2.54
N PHE A 142 14.95 -15.34 2.03
CA PHE A 142 14.35 -14.08 1.59
C PHE A 142 13.42 -13.46 2.64
N MET A 143 13.30 -14.10 3.79
CA MET A 143 12.47 -13.64 4.90
C MET A 143 13.31 -12.84 5.88
N HIS A 144 12.80 -11.70 6.34
CA HIS A 144 13.38 -10.97 7.48
C HIS A 144 12.76 -11.38 8.82
N ASN A 145 11.57 -11.99 8.80
CA ASN A 145 10.85 -12.38 10.00
C ASN A 145 10.62 -13.90 10.02
N THR A 146 11.64 -14.64 10.44
CA THR A 146 11.59 -16.11 10.51
C THR A 146 11.16 -16.65 11.88
N HIS A 147 11.22 -15.83 12.92
CA HIS A 147 11.12 -16.23 14.32
C HIS A 147 9.75 -15.98 14.96
N THR A 148 8.82 -15.37 14.23
CA THR A 148 7.44 -15.17 14.73
C THR A 148 6.44 -15.95 13.89
N SER A 149 5.39 -16.45 14.55
CA SER A 149 4.24 -17.04 13.88
C SER A 149 3.46 -15.98 13.11
N ALA A 150 2.69 -16.39 12.11
CA ALA A 150 1.88 -15.53 11.27
C ALA A 150 1.00 -14.57 12.12
N PRO A 151 1.23 -13.24 12.04
CA PRO A 151 0.49 -12.24 12.84
C PRO A 151 -0.87 -11.88 12.23
N TYR A 152 -1.23 -12.48 11.10
CA TYR A 152 -2.47 -12.26 10.38
C TYR A 152 -3.57 -13.20 10.89
N GLY A 153 -4.82 -12.97 10.52
CA GLY A 153 -5.88 -13.92 10.84
C GLY A 153 -5.93 -15.09 9.84
N TYR A 154 -6.67 -16.15 10.20
CA TYR A 154 -6.77 -17.38 9.41
C TYR A 154 -7.37 -17.18 8.00
N ALA A 155 -8.18 -16.15 7.77
CA ALA A 155 -8.71 -15.89 6.44
C ALA A 155 -7.59 -15.48 5.47
N TRP A 156 -6.59 -14.73 5.93
CA TRP A 156 -5.43 -14.43 5.09
C TRP A 156 -4.62 -15.69 4.77
N THR A 157 -4.40 -16.57 5.74
CA THR A 157 -3.72 -17.86 5.52
C THR A 157 -4.44 -18.70 4.49
N ALA A 158 -5.77 -18.77 4.54
CA ALA A 158 -6.56 -19.48 3.54
C ALA A 158 -6.46 -18.83 2.15
N PHE A 159 -6.51 -17.49 2.08
CA PHE A 159 -6.41 -16.73 0.83
C PHE A 159 -5.03 -16.87 0.17
N SER A 160 -3.96 -16.87 0.97
CA SER A 160 -2.58 -16.97 0.47
C SER A 160 -2.27 -18.34 -0.15
N LEU A 161 -3.06 -19.39 0.14
CA LEU A 161 -2.92 -20.69 -0.53
C LEU A 161 -3.18 -20.60 -2.04
N ILE A 162 -4.09 -19.71 -2.47
CA ILE A 162 -4.46 -19.56 -3.88
C ILE A 162 -3.25 -19.13 -4.73
N PRO A 163 -2.61 -17.96 -4.49
CA PRO A 163 -1.44 -17.57 -5.25
C PRO A 163 -0.26 -18.54 -5.03
N TYR A 164 -0.14 -19.17 -3.87
CA TYR A 164 0.90 -20.16 -3.61
C TYR A 164 0.80 -21.38 -4.54
N VAL A 165 -0.38 -22.01 -4.63
CA VAL A 165 -0.59 -23.19 -5.48
C VAL A 165 -0.42 -22.85 -6.96
N LEU A 166 -0.89 -21.67 -7.39
CA LEU A 166 -0.66 -21.16 -8.75
C LEU A 166 0.83 -20.93 -9.06
N GLY A 167 1.65 -20.76 -8.04
CA GLY A 167 3.10 -20.67 -8.14
C GLY A 167 3.80 -21.99 -8.51
N ILE A 168 3.08 -23.12 -8.50
CA ILE A 168 3.52 -24.46 -8.92
C ILE A 168 4.91 -24.86 -8.37
N GLY A 169 5.19 -24.47 -7.13
CA GLY A 169 6.46 -24.77 -6.44
C GLY A 169 7.67 -23.96 -6.92
N LYS A 170 7.50 -23.00 -7.84
CA LYS A 170 8.58 -22.13 -8.35
C LYS A 170 8.56 -20.80 -7.61
N PHE A 171 9.68 -20.41 -6.98
CA PHE A 171 9.77 -19.21 -6.14
C PHE A 171 9.35 -17.92 -6.87
N LEU A 172 9.97 -17.61 -8.02
CA LEU A 172 9.68 -16.38 -8.76
C LEU A 172 8.26 -16.33 -9.30
N LEU A 173 7.73 -17.46 -9.78
CA LEU A 173 6.35 -17.53 -10.22
C LEU A 173 5.38 -17.34 -9.06
N THR A 174 5.69 -17.92 -7.89
CA THR A 174 4.93 -17.72 -6.66
C THR A 174 4.95 -16.24 -6.25
N LEU A 175 6.11 -15.58 -6.28
CA LEU A 175 6.21 -14.15 -6.02
C LEU A 175 5.31 -13.33 -6.96
N LEU A 176 5.33 -13.66 -8.25
CA LEU A 176 4.49 -13.01 -9.26
C LEU A 176 2.99 -13.25 -9.01
N THR A 177 2.57 -14.49 -8.72
CA THR A 177 1.17 -14.80 -8.44
C THR A 177 0.67 -14.10 -7.18
N PHE A 178 1.51 -13.96 -6.14
CA PHE A 178 1.17 -13.17 -4.96
C PHE A 178 0.97 -11.68 -5.30
N LYS A 179 1.84 -11.08 -6.13
CA LYS A 179 1.64 -9.69 -6.59
C LYS A 179 0.39 -9.51 -7.43
N LEU A 180 0.12 -10.44 -8.35
CA LEU A 180 -1.11 -10.45 -9.14
C LEU A 180 -2.34 -10.60 -8.24
N PHE A 181 -2.24 -11.39 -7.17
CA PHE A 181 -3.31 -11.54 -6.19
C PHE A 181 -3.54 -10.25 -5.40
N SER A 182 -2.49 -9.56 -4.95
CA SER A 182 -2.62 -8.25 -4.29
C SER A 182 -3.20 -7.19 -5.24
N LEU A 183 -2.80 -7.19 -6.51
CA LEU A 183 -3.42 -6.37 -7.56
C LEU A 183 -4.90 -6.69 -7.73
N ALA A 184 -5.30 -7.96 -7.74
CA ALA A 184 -6.70 -8.36 -7.85
C ALA A 184 -7.53 -7.78 -6.68
N GLY A 185 -7.00 -7.85 -5.45
CA GLY A 185 -7.61 -7.22 -4.28
C GLY A 185 -7.80 -5.71 -4.45
N LEU A 186 -6.79 -5.01 -4.98
CA LEU A 186 -6.88 -3.58 -5.29
C LEU A 186 -7.93 -3.27 -6.35
N LEU A 187 -7.94 -3.98 -7.47
CA LEU A 187 -8.89 -3.76 -8.56
C LEU A 187 -10.34 -3.99 -8.09
N LEU A 188 -10.57 -5.01 -7.25
CA LEU A 188 -11.86 -5.28 -6.63
C LEU A 188 -12.26 -4.18 -5.65
N LEU A 189 -11.34 -3.67 -4.84
CA LEU A 189 -11.58 -2.52 -3.96
C LEU A 189 -11.95 -1.27 -4.78
N LEU A 190 -11.18 -0.94 -5.82
CA LEU A 190 -11.48 0.17 -6.73
C LEU A 190 -12.84 0.03 -7.40
N TRP A 191 -13.23 -1.19 -7.77
CA TRP A 191 -14.55 -1.48 -8.32
C TRP A 191 -15.69 -1.11 -7.36
N THR A 192 -15.51 -1.33 -6.05
CA THR A 192 -16.52 -0.94 -5.03
C THR A 192 -16.66 0.58 -4.90
N GLN A 193 -15.65 1.36 -5.30
CA GLN A 193 -15.57 2.81 -5.05
C GLN A 193 -15.66 3.69 -6.30
N ARG A 194 -15.69 3.09 -7.50
CA ARG A 194 -15.67 3.81 -8.79
C ARG A 194 -16.78 4.84 -9.03
N LYS A 195 -17.84 4.82 -8.21
CA LYS A 195 -18.98 5.74 -8.30
C LYS A 195 -18.84 6.95 -7.36
N GLU A 196 -17.84 6.95 -6.50
CA GLU A 196 -17.61 7.98 -5.49
C GLU A 196 -16.91 9.21 -6.11
N ASN A 197 -17.16 10.39 -5.52
CA ASN A 197 -16.75 11.68 -6.10
C ASN A 197 -15.23 11.83 -6.26
N TYR A 198 -14.45 11.27 -5.33
CA TYR A 198 -12.98 11.42 -5.30
C TYR A 198 -12.25 10.10 -5.55
N TRP A 199 -12.87 9.16 -6.28
CA TRP A 199 -12.29 7.82 -6.48
C TRP A 199 -10.89 7.85 -7.11
N TRP A 200 -10.60 8.80 -8.00
CA TRP A 200 -9.27 8.98 -8.58
C TRP A 200 -8.20 9.33 -7.54
N SER A 201 -8.57 10.03 -6.46
CA SER A 201 -7.65 10.34 -5.37
C SER A 201 -7.21 9.11 -4.60
N PHE A 202 -7.98 8.02 -4.64
CA PHE A 202 -7.54 6.74 -4.10
C PHE A 202 -6.84 5.89 -5.18
N ALA A 203 -7.43 5.81 -6.38
CA ALA A 203 -6.92 4.96 -7.47
C ALA A 203 -5.51 5.33 -7.95
N LEU A 204 -5.15 6.62 -7.93
CA LEU A 204 -3.83 7.11 -8.34
C LEU A 204 -2.91 7.44 -7.14
N HIS A 205 -3.33 7.13 -5.91
CA HIS A 205 -2.54 7.49 -4.73
C HIS A 205 -1.20 6.72 -4.73
N PRO A 206 -0.03 7.39 -4.74
CA PRO A 206 1.26 6.71 -4.89
C PRO A 206 1.50 5.63 -3.83
N LEU A 207 1.22 5.94 -2.56
CA LEU A 207 1.32 4.97 -1.47
C LEU A 207 0.45 3.72 -1.73
N VAL A 208 -0.82 3.90 -2.11
CA VAL A 208 -1.75 2.76 -2.32
C VAL A 208 -1.25 1.87 -3.44
N LEU A 209 -0.84 2.46 -4.56
CA LEU A 209 -0.32 1.71 -5.71
C LEU A 209 0.97 0.97 -5.35
N VAL A 210 1.95 1.66 -4.77
CA VAL A 210 3.26 1.10 -4.48
C VAL A 210 3.18 0.01 -3.41
N GLU A 211 2.55 0.28 -2.27
CA GLU A 211 2.46 -0.68 -1.16
C GLU A 211 1.61 -1.91 -1.54
N THR A 212 0.56 -1.73 -2.35
CA THR A 212 -0.29 -2.86 -2.71
C THR A 212 0.29 -3.70 -3.87
N ILE A 213 0.86 -3.06 -4.89
CA ILE A 213 1.26 -3.75 -6.13
C ILE A 213 2.74 -4.14 -6.10
N ALA A 214 3.64 -3.18 -5.87
CA ALA A 214 5.08 -3.45 -5.89
C ALA A 214 5.52 -4.25 -4.66
N VAL A 215 5.04 -3.85 -3.48
CA VAL A 215 5.36 -4.53 -2.21
C VAL A 215 4.47 -5.77 -2.02
N GLY A 216 3.21 -5.71 -2.44
CA GLY A 216 2.31 -6.87 -2.43
C GLY A 216 1.51 -7.03 -1.15
N HIS A 217 1.25 -5.96 -0.41
CA HIS A 217 0.46 -6.00 0.82
C HIS A 217 -0.98 -6.50 0.62
N ASN A 218 -1.51 -7.22 1.62
CA ASN A 218 -2.84 -7.83 1.61
C ASN A 218 -3.98 -6.88 2.05
N ASP A 219 -3.64 -5.65 2.40
CA ASP A 219 -4.54 -4.66 2.98
C ASP A 219 -5.73 -4.32 2.05
N ALA A 220 -5.51 -4.36 0.73
CA ALA A 220 -6.57 -4.14 -0.25
C ALA A 220 -7.64 -5.26 -0.25
N TRP A 221 -7.25 -6.52 0.00
CA TRP A 221 -8.22 -7.62 0.15
C TRP A 221 -9.08 -7.46 1.40
N MET A 222 -8.46 -7.07 2.51
CA MET A 222 -9.17 -6.76 3.75
C MET A 222 -10.21 -5.67 3.52
N MET A 223 -9.80 -4.55 2.92
CA MET A 223 -10.70 -3.42 2.68
C MET A 223 -11.76 -3.75 1.63
N PHE A 224 -11.42 -4.49 0.56
CA PHE A 224 -12.39 -4.96 -0.42
C PHE A 224 -13.52 -5.74 0.24
N LEU A 225 -13.18 -6.74 1.07
CA LEU A 225 -14.17 -7.58 1.74
C LEU A 225 -15.06 -6.79 2.71
N TRP A 226 -14.52 -5.74 3.34
CA TRP A 226 -15.32 -4.81 4.13
C TRP A 226 -16.35 -4.08 3.27
N PHE A 227 -15.90 -3.34 2.25
CA PHE A 227 -16.80 -2.55 1.39
C PHE A 227 -17.79 -3.43 0.62
N PHE A 228 -17.35 -4.58 0.13
CA PHE A 228 -18.21 -5.55 -0.54
C PHE A 228 -19.30 -6.06 0.39
N GLY A 229 -18.94 -6.40 1.64
CA GLY A 229 -19.90 -6.85 2.64
C GLY A 229 -20.96 -5.79 2.96
N VAL A 230 -20.53 -4.54 3.16
CA VAL A 230 -21.43 -3.40 3.39
C VAL A 230 -22.38 -3.19 2.20
N VAL A 231 -21.87 -3.21 0.97
CA VAL A 231 -22.69 -3.08 -0.25
C VAL A 231 -23.72 -4.21 -0.35
N LEU A 232 -23.35 -5.45 -0.05
CA LEU A 232 -24.27 -6.59 -0.08
C LEU A 232 -25.38 -6.49 0.97
N ILE A 233 -25.04 -6.09 2.20
CA ILE A 233 -26.00 -5.90 3.30
C ILE A 233 -27.03 -4.82 2.93
N GLN A 234 -26.60 -3.74 2.29
CA GLN A 234 -27.45 -2.61 1.92
C GLN A 234 -28.32 -2.89 0.69
N LYS A 235 -27.86 -3.76 -0.23
CA LYS A 235 -28.54 -3.99 -1.50
C LYS A 235 -29.75 -4.92 -1.40
N ASN A 236 -29.67 -6.02 -0.65
CA ASN A 236 -30.72 -7.04 -0.63
C ASN A 236 -30.72 -7.83 0.69
N VAL A 237 -31.91 -8.03 1.29
CA VAL A 237 -32.07 -8.84 2.52
C VAL A 237 -31.51 -10.25 2.39
N ARG A 238 -31.61 -10.88 1.22
CA ARG A 238 -31.08 -12.23 0.94
C ARG A 238 -29.55 -12.27 0.92
N MET A 239 -28.91 -11.14 0.61
CA MET A 239 -27.44 -11.02 0.55
C MET A 239 -26.82 -10.63 1.90
N LYS A 240 -27.62 -10.39 2.94
CA LYS A 240 -27.12 -10.00 4.28
C LYS A 240 -26.16 -11.03 4.85
N ILE A 241 -26.49 -12.32 4.76
CA ILE A 241 -25.62 -13.39 5.27
C ILE A 241 -24.26 -13.36 4.55
N VAL A 242 -24.27 -13.29 3.22
CA VAL A 242 -23.04 -13.20 2.42
C VAL A 242 -22.23 -11.95 2.78
N GLY A 243 -22.90 -10.82 3.01
CA GLY A 243 -22.23 -9.58 3.40
C GLY A 243 -21.62 -9.65 4.80
N VAL A 244 -22.29 -10.28 5.77
CA VAL A 244 -21.74 -10.53 7.11
C VAL A 244 -20.54 -11.48 7.03
N ILE A 245 -20.64 -12.56 6.25
CA ILE A 245 -19.52 -13.47 6.00
C ILE A 245 -18.33 -12.69 5.40
N SER A 246 -18.56 -11.83 4.41
CA SER A 246 -17.52 -10.97 3.83
C SER A 246 -16.84 -10.09 4.88
N ILE A 247 -17.61 -9.45 5.78
CA ILE A 247 -17.06 -8.64 6.87
C ILE A 247 -16.25 -9.49 7.86
N LEU A 248 -16.71 -10.71 8.18
CA LEU A 248 -15.95 -11.64 9.03
C LEU A 248 -14.63 -12.03 8.37
N PHE A 249 -14.63 -12.34 7.07
CA PHE A 249 -13.38 -12.61 6.34
C PHE A 249 -12.44 -11.40 6.33
N SER A 250 -12.96 -10.18 6.21
CA SER A 250 -12.16 -8.95 6.36
C SER A 250 -11.48 -8.90 7.74
N LEU A 251 -12.25 -9.11 8.82
CA LEU A 251 -11.75 -9.14 10.19
C LEU A 251 -10.68 -10.22 10.40
N PHE A 252 -10.85 -11.39 9.79
CA PHE A 252 -9.89 -12.49 9.85
C PHE A 252 -8.75 -12.40 8.82
N ILE A 253 -8.67 -11.35 8.00
CA ILE A 253 -7.43 -11.01 7.29
C ILE A 253 -6.54 -10.19 8.22
N LYS A 254 -7.06 -9.06 8.71
CA LYS A 254 -6.49 -8.32 9.84
C LYS A 254 -7.61 -7.79 10.73
N TYR A 255 -7.40 -7.86 12.03
CA TYR A 255 -8.39 -7.50 13.03
C TYR A 255 -8.75 -6.00 13.05
N ALA A 256 -8.06 -5.17 12.27
CA ALA A 256 -8.23 -3.71 12.25
C ALA A 256 -9.66 -3.26 11.93
N THR A 257 -10.37 -4.00 11.07
CA THR A 257 -11.75 -3.65 10.67
C THR A 257 -12.77 -3.80 11.80
N ILE A 258 -12.41 -4.41 12.94
CA ILE A 258 -13.25 -4.42 14.14
C ILE A 258 -13.62 -3.01 14.60
N LEU A 259 -12.71 -2.04 14.39
CA LEU A 259 -12.92 -0.64 14.81
C LEU A 259 -14.01 0.07 14.01
N ILE A 260 -14.38 -0.45 12.84
CA ILE A 260 -15.40 0.13 11.98
C ILE A 260 -16.78 -0.48 12.28
N ILE A 261 -16.86 -1.65 12.93
CA ILE A 261 -18.13 -2.31 13.27
C ILE A 261 -19.08 -1.39 14.05
N PRO A 262 -18.65 -0.69 15.13
CA PRO A 262 -19.52 0.25 15.83
C PRO A 262 -20.03 1.36 14.91
N VAL A 263 -19.17 1.88 14.02
CA VAL A 263 -19.52 2.95 13.06
C VAL A 263 -20.62 2.48 12.11
N GLU A 264 -20.52 1.25 11.58
CA GLU A 264 -21.54 0.67 10.70
C GLU A 264 -22.87 0.41 11.43
N LEU A 265 -22.83 -0.04 12.70
CA LEU A 265 -24.04 -0.22 13.52
C LEU A 265 -24.77 1.11 13.76
N PHE A 266 -24.04 2.17 14.10
CA PHE A 266 -24.63 3.50 14.32
C PHE A 266 -25.04 4.21 13.03
N ARG A 267 -24.43 3.86 11.88
CA ARG A 267 -24.75 4.41 10.55
C ARG A 267 -26.24 4.30 10.22
N THR A 268 -26.88 3.20 10.61
CA THR A 268 -28.31 2.94 10.34
C THR A 268 -29.25 3.67 11.30
N ARG A 269 -28.74 4.16 12.44
CA ARG A 269 -29.52 4.74 13.54
C ARG A 269 -29.36 6.25 13.68
N SER A 270 -28.33 6.83 13.07
CA SER A 270 -27.99 8.25 13.23
C SER A 270 -27.62 8.89 11.89
N LYS A 271 -28.31 9.99 11.55
CA LYS A 271 -27.99 10.82 10.37
C LYS A 271 -26.54 11.33 10.42
N PHE A 272 -26.01 11.61 11.60
CA PHE A 272 -24.62 12.05 11.77
C PHE A 272 -23.64 10.95 11.32
N PHE A 273 -23.80 9.72 11.81
CA PHE A 273 -22.96 8.59 11.40
C PHE A 273 -23.15 8.22 9.93
N GLN A 274 -24.36 8.39 9.38
CA GLN A 274 -24.60 8.19 7.95
C GLN A 274 -23.86 9.23 7.10
N GLN A 275 -23.90 10.50 7.51
CA GLN A 275 -23.28 11.62 6.80
C GLN A 275 -21.75 11.59 6.86
N TYR A 276 -21.19 11.27 8.04
CA TYR A 276 -19.74 11.28 8.29
C TYR A 276 -19.13 9.88 8.38
N TYR A 277 -19.78 8.88 7.79
CA TYR A 277 -19.35 7.48 7.86
C TYR A 277 -17.88 7.30 7.44
N ALA A 278 -17.49 7.89 6.32
CA ALA A 278 -16.16 7.75 5.75
C ALA A 278 -15.09 8.41 6.64
N GLU A 279 -15.37 9.61 7.14
CA GLU A 279 -14.50 10.37 8.03
C GLU A 279 -14.28 9.64 9.36
N ILE A 280 -15.36 9.18 9.99
CA ILE A 280 -15.29 8.48 11.27
C ILE A 280 -14.56 7.15 11.09
N SER A 281 -14.86 6.39 10.04
CA SER A 281 -14.21 5.10 9.77
C SER A 281 -12.71 5.26 9.50
N ALA A 282 -12.32 6.24 8.69
CA ALA A 282 -10.91 6.57 8.45
C ALA A 282 -10.20 6.99 9.74
N GLY A 283 -10.84 7.82 10.56
CA GLY A 283 -10.33 8.22 11.87
C GLY A 283 -10.12 7.03 12.81
N MET A 284 -11.11 6.15 12.93
CA MET A 284 -11.03 4.94 13.77
C MET A 284 -9.89 4.01 13.35
N LEU A 285 -9.75 3.75 12.06
CA LEU A 285 -8.64 2.92 11.54
C LEU A 285 -7.27 3.58 11.76
N SER A 286 -7.22 4.91 11.76
CA SER A 286 -5.99 5.65 12.01
C SER A 286 -5.53 5.56 13.47
N LEU A 287 -6.42 5.24 14.42
CA LEU A 287 -6.04 5.07 15.83
C LEU A 287 -5.04 3.92 16.04
N LEU A 288 -5.12 2.86 15.22
CA LEU A 288 -4.20 1.72 15.31
C LEU A 288 -2.76 2.09 14.90
N LEU A 289 -2.60 3.18 14.16
CA LEU A 289 -1.29 3.70 13.78
C LEU A 289 -0.51 4.22 14.99
N LEU A 290 -1.20 4.51 16.10
CA LEU A 290 -0.61 4.99 17.35
C LEU A 290 -0.31 3.87 18.35
N HIS A 291 -0.56 2.61 17.98
CA HIS A 291 -0.32 1.48 18.87
C HIS A 291 1.16 1.04 18.87
N PRO A 292 1.81 0.76 20.02
CA PRO A 292 3.23 0.40 20.08
C PRO A 292 3.64 -0.79 19.19
N ARG A 293 2.77 -1.81 19.05
CA ARG A 293 3.03 -2.96 18.16
C ARG A 293 3.17 -2.61 16.68
N THR A 294 2.66 -1.46 16.24
CA THR A 294 2.85 -1.00 14.86
C THR A 294 4.16 -0.24 14.68
N GLN A 295 5.05 -0.26 15.68
CA GLN A 295 6.23 0.60 15.77
C GLN A 295 5.83 2.07 15.57
N TRP A 296 4.63 2.41 16.03
CA TRP A 296 3.98 3.70 15.85
C TRP A 296 4.05 4.14 14.38
N PHE A 297 3.31 3.42 13.51
CA PHE A 297 2.97 3.80 12.12
C PHE A 297 3.80 3.16 10.98
N TYR A 298 3.42 1.97 10.49
CA TYR A 298 3.90 1.52 9.17
C TYR A 298 3.07 2.10 8.02
N PRO A 299 3.67 2.53 6.89
CA PRO A 299 2.96 3.26 5.84
C PRO A 299 1.79 2.51 5.20
N TRP A 300 1.89 1.19 4.97
CA TRP A 300 0.80 0.41 4.35
C TRP A 300 -0.49 0.38 5.17
N TYR A 301 -0.43 0.60 6.49
CA TYR A 301 -1.64 0.69 7.32
C TYR A 301 -2.51 1.92 6.97
N LEU A 302 -1.95 2.94 6.33
CA LEU A 302 -2.75 4.04 5.79
C LEU A 302 -3.69 3.61 4.67
N ILE A 303 -3.45 2.48 3.99
CA ILE A 303 -4.39 1.96 2.98
C ILE A 303 -5.79 1.81 3.59
N TRP A 304 -5.89 1.47 4.88
CA TRP A 304 -7.17 1.30 5.56
C TRP A 304 -7.98 2.60 5.56
N ALA A 305 -7.35 3.69 6.01
CA ALA A 305 -7.98 5.01 6.07
C ALA A 305 -8.14 5.64 4.67
N LEU A 306 -7.13 5.50 3.80
CA LEU A 306 -7.15 5.98 2.42
C LEU A 306 -8.23 5.30 1.59
N SER A 307 -8.63 4.07 1.92
CA SER A 307 -9.76 3.42 1.25
C SER A 307 -11.07 4.18 1.43
N PHE A 308 -11.22 5.01 2.46
CA PHE A 308 -12.41 5.87 2.61
C PHE A 308 -12.29 7.22 1.88
N LEU A 309 -11.09 7.57 1.37
CA LEU A 309 -10.82 8.84 0.70
C LEU A 309 -11.82 9.21 -0.40
N PRO A 310 -12.31 8.28 -1.25
CA PRO A 310 -13.27 8.61 -2.30
C PRO A 310 -14.59 9.19 -1.79
N SER A 311 -15.01 8.76 -0.59
CA SER A 311 -16.29 9.09 0.04
C SER A 311 -16.19 10.14 1.15
N ILE A 312 -14.98 10.65 1.45
CA ILE A 312 -14.80 11.73 2.42
C ILE A 312 -15.26 13.05 1.81
N HIS A 313 -16.18 13.73 2.47
CA HIS A 313 -16.75 15.01 2.07
C HIS A 313 -15.97 16.19 2.66
N VAL A 314 -15.41 16.00 3.86
CA VAL A 314 -14.72 17.05 4.60
C VAL A 314 -13.33 17.31 4.01
N ARG A 315 -13.12 18.51 3.43
CA ARG A 315 -11.89 18.88 2.72
C ARG A 315 -10.63 18.76 3.57
N TRP A 316 -10.67 19.17 4.85
CA TRP A 316 -9.50 19.11 5.71
C TRP A 316 -9.12 17.66 6.06
N VAL A 317 -10.09 16.75 6.18
CA VAL A 317 -9.81 15.32 6.38
C VAL A 317 -9.11 14.74 5.15
N ARG A 318 -9.55 15.08 3.93
CA ARG A 318 -8.84 14.68 2.70
C ARG A 318 -7.41 15.21 2.66
N ALA A 319 -7.21 16.47 3.03
CA ALA A 319 -5.87 17.07 3.08
C ALA A 319 -4.99 16.39 4.13
N LEU A 320 -5.53 16.04 5.30
CA LEU A 320 -4.80 15.32 6.33
C LEU A 320 -4.37 13.92 5.86
N LEU A 321 -5.28 13.16 5.23
CA LEU A 321 -4.95 11.84 4.68
C LEU A 321 -3.92 11.91 3.55
N PHE A 322 -4.00 12.93 2.69
CA PHE A 322 -2.96 13.20 1.70
C PHE A 322 -1.61 13.45 2.36
N SER A 323 -1.57 14.34 3.35
CA SER A 323 -0.34 14.67 4.08
C SER A 323 0.25 13.44 4.78
N ALA A 324 -0.60 12.59 5.35
CA ALA A 324 -0.20 11.32 5.95
C ALA A 324 0.38 10.36 4.91
N GLY A 325 -0.24 10.25 3.74
CA GLY A 325 0.28 9.48 2.62
C GLY A 325 1.68 9.93 2.19
N LEU A 326 1.91 11.23 2.06
CA LEU A 326 3.22 11.79 1.67
C LEU A 326 4.27 11.59 2.78
N ALA A 327 3.94 12.00 4.00
CA ALA A 327 4.85 11.89 5.16
C ALA A 327 5.28 10.45 5.42
N SER A 328 4.34 9.51 5.32
CA SER A 328 4.62 8.09 5.55
C SER A 328 5.51 7.46 4.48
N MET A 329 5.48 7.92 3.22
CA MET A 329 6.49 7.47 2.26
C MET A 329 7.87 8.02 2.64
N PHE A 330 7.99 9.27 3.07
CA PHE A 330 9.28 9.77 3.60
C PHE A 330 9.79 9.02 4.83
N ARG A 331 8.93 8.30 5.56
CA ARG A 331 9.32 7.43 6.68
C ARG A 331 10.41 6.43 6.29
N TYR A 332 10.49 5.98 5.03
CA TYR A 332 11.50 5.00 4.66
C TYR A 332 12.91 5.60 4.52
N ALA A 333 13.05 6.92 4.41
CA ALA A 333 14.34 7.58 4.17
C ALA A 333 15.43 7.28 5.22
N PRO A 334 15.16 7.28 6.55
CA PRO A 334 16.15 6.90 7.55
C PRO A 334 16.71 5.48 7.34
N TYR A 335 15.88 4.53 6.91
CA TYR A 335 16.36 3.17 6.61
C TYR A 335 17.31 3.15 5.40
N PHE A 336 17.04 3.90 4.34
CA PHE A 336 17.97 4.02 3.22
C PHE A 336 19.32 4.63 3.64
N PHE A 337 19.30 5.51 4.63
CA PHE A 337 20.50 6.18 5.13
C PHE A 337 21.33 5.31 6.07
N THR A 338 20.70 4.63 7.03
CA THR A 338 21.40 3.86 8.06
C THR A 338 21.48 2.37 7.76
N GLY A 339 20.48 1.83 7.07
CA GLY A 339 20.33 0.40 6.80
C GLY A 339 19.88 -0.47 7.94
N ASN A 340 19.45 0.13 9.03
CA ASN A 340 19.08 -0.59 10.24
C ASN A 340 17.85 0.04 10.88
N TYR A 341 17.23 -0.73 11.77
CA TYR A 341 16.07 -0.34 12.57
C TYR A 341 16.49 -0.16 14.03
N THR A 342 17.57 0.58 14.28
CA THR A 342 17.93 0.98 15.66
C THR A 342 16.83 1.86 16.27
N ASP A 343 16.77 1.94 17.60
CA ASP A 343 15.78 2.78 18.29
C ASP A 343 15.81 4.24 17.82
N SER A 344 17.01 4.76 17.53
CA SER A 344 17.19 6.09 16.95
C SER A 344 16.58 6.22 15.53
N SER A 345 16.82 5.23 14.66
CA SER A 345 16.22 5.18 13.32
C SER A 345 14.70 5.12 13.42
N VAL A 346 14.17 4.23 14.27
CA VAL A 346 12.72 4.09 14.49
C VAL A 346 12.10 5.39 15.03
N PHE A 347 12.74 6.07 15.97
CA PHE A 347 12.28 7.36 16.48
C PHE A 347 12.20 8.43 15.38
N VAL A 348 13.21 8.52 14.51
CA VAL A 348 13.19 9.47 13.37
C VAL A 348 12.08 9.11 12.39
N GLN A 349 11.90 7.83 12.08
CA GLN A 349 10.80 7.35 11.23
C GLN A 349 9.42 7.75 11.80
N GLN A 350 9.21 7.57 13.10
CA GLN A 350 7.97 7.97 13.78
C GLN A 350 7.75 9.49 13.73
N SER A 351 8.81 10.26 13.98
CA SER A 351 8.80 11.72 13.91
C SER A 351 8.42 12.22 12.51
N ILE A 352 8.96 11.60 11.45
CA ILE A 352 8.59 11.91 10.07
C ILE A 352 7.13 11.56 9.81
N SER A 353 6.67 10.41 10.28
CA SER A 353 5.29 9.95 10.04
C SER A 353 4.27 10.88 10.68
N ILE A 354 4.40 11.19 11.97
CA ILE A 354 3.43 12.00 12.71
C ILE A 354 3.70 13.49 12.50
N GLY A 355 4.91 13.95 12.82
CA GLY A 355 5.30 15.36 12.72
C GLY A 355 5.32 15.87 11.28
N GLY A 356 5.76 15.05 10.33
CA GLY A 356 5.71 15.37 8.90
C GLY A 356 4.27 15.50 8.40
N THR A 357 3.35 14.61 8.84
CA THR A 357 1.92 14.71 8.48
C THR A 357 1.34 16.07 8.87
N PHE A 358 1.53 16.48 10.13
CA PHE A 358 1.00 17.76 10.61
C PHE A 358 1.70 18.96 9.97
N THR A 359 3.02 18.89 9.77
CA THR A 359 3.77 19.96 9.09
C THR A 359 3.26 20.18 7.66
N ILE A 360 3.17 19.12 6.87
CA ILE A 360 2.68 19.19 5.48
C ILE A 360 1.23 19.67 5.45
N PHE A 361 0.38 19.15 6.34
CA PHE A 361 -1.00 19.59 6.46
C PHE A 361 -1.12 21.09 6.76
N MET A 362 -0.38 21.60 7.74
CA MET A 362 -0.39 23.01 8.12
C MET A 362 0.08 23.92 6.98
N ILE A 363 1.16 23.54 6.29
CA ILE A 363 1.68 24.26 5.11
C ILE A 363 0.59 24.31 4.02
N TRP A 364 0.00 23.15 3.68
CA TRP A 364 -1.06 23.08 2.68
C TRP A 364 -2.22 24.01 3.04
N THR A 365 -2.73 23.91 4.27
CA THR A 365 -3.90 24.70 4.70
C THR A 365 -3.61 26.20 4.68
N SER A 366 -2.39 26.60 5.06
CA SER A 366 -1.94 27.99 5.04
C SER A 366 -1.88 28.54 3.62
N LEU A 367 -1.27 27.80 2.69
CA LEU A 367 -1.20 28.17 1.27
C LEU A 367 -2.59 28.24 0.63
N SER A 368 -3.45 27.27 0.92
CA SER A 368 -4.83 27.26 0.42
C SER A 368 -5.63 28.47 0.91
N TRP A 369 -5.42 28.88 2.16
CA TRP A 369 -6.07 30.04 2.75
C TRP A 369 -5.58 31.36 2.14
N LEU A 370 -4.26 31.51 1.96
CA LEU A 370 -3.66 32.67 1.29
C LEU A 370 -4.19 32.82 -0.14
N HIS A 371 -4.22 31.73 -0.90
CA HIS A 371 -4.75 31.73 -2.27
C HIS A 371 -6.25 32.05 -2.34
N GLY A 372 -7.01 31.61 -1.33
CA GLY A 372 -8.43 31.95 -1.19
C GLY A 372 -8.67 33.44 -0.88
N ARG A 373 -7.76 34.10 -0.16
CA ARG A 373 -7.82 35.55 0.10
C ARG A 373 -7.45 36.38 -1.13
N MET A 374 -6.44 35.98 -1.91
CA MET A 374 -6.02 36.72 -3.12
C MET A 374 -7.06 36.68 -4.26
N ARG A 375 -8.04 35.78 -4.20
CA ARG A 375 -9.12 35.65 -5.18
C ARG A 375 -10.43 36.32 -4.76
N LYS A 376 -10.51 36.84 -3.53
CA LYS A 376 -11.62 37.68 -3.05
C LYS A 376 -11.17 39.13 -3.14
#